data_AF-A0A3R6INB3-F1
#
_entry.id   AF-A0A3R6INB3-F1
#
_cell.length_a   1.000
_cell.length_b   1.000
_cell.length_c   1.000
_cell.angle_alpha   90.00
_cell.angle_beta   90.00
_cell.angle_gamma   90.00
#
_symmetry.space_group_name_H-M   'P 1'
#
loop_
_entity.id
_entity.type
_entity.pdbx_description
1 polymer ?
#
loop_
_entity_poly.entity_id
_entity_poly.type
_entity_poly.pdbx_seq_one_letter_code
_entity_poly.pdbx_strand_id
1 'polypeptide(L)'
;MVQLTKDESRAITLTKVICMFGVIFIHAAIKKYTDCSPLVEFYYDLLTRVLVNFAVPGFFMCSGFLFFLNYKGFGSYGNKIKSRIRGLFIPYLFWISLSIFVTWFIQDVLGLASMFGAGNMKLIHDFDTYDFLLSYWNLRDGTSPFLSTLWFLRDLMVCVLLAPILYQVLRLDKVSALVILVFIALTILGISLVNIAMSSILYFSMGGVLLYIWNQAFRMDKKQTVISFWNGIHFDHLLFFCLYRRYVRPRIYV
;
A
#
# COMPACT_ATOMS: atom_id res chain seq x y z
N MET A 1 -25.64 -3.30 -10.99
CA MET A 1 -24.18 -3.04 -11.01
C MET A 1 -23.92 -2.03 -9.90
N VAL A 2 -23.13 -2.37 -8.88
CA VAL A 2 -22.92 -1.43 -7.78
C VAL A 2 -21.88 -0.41 -8.21
N GLN A 3 -22.30 0.84 -8.38
CA GLN A 3 -21.43 1.96 -8.71
C GLN A 3 -21.23 2.80 -7.46
N LEU A 4 -20.03 3.36 -7.31
CA LEU A 4 -19.77 4.31 -6.22
C LEU A 4 -20.61 5.57 -6.44
N THR A 5 -21.24 6.03 -5.38
CA THR A 5 -21.82 7.37 -5.32
C THR A 5 -20.70 8.42 -5.43
N LYS A 6 -21.07 9.66 -5.79
CA LYS A 6 -20.11 10.77 -5.85
C LYS A 6 -19.41 10.99 -4.51
N ASP A 7 -20.13 10.85 -3.41
CA ASP A 7 -19.59 11.07 -2.07
C ASP A 7 -18.64 9.96 -1.64
N GLU A 8 -18.94 8.69 -1.95
CA GLU A 8 -18.01 7.57 -1.71
C GLU A 8 -16.73 7.71 -2.54
N SER A 9 -16.84 8.10 -3.81
CA SER A 9 -15.67 8.35 -4.65
C SER A 9 -14.81 9.49 -4.11
N ARG A 10 -15.43 10.56 -3.59
CA ARG A 10 -14.73 11.67 -2.94
C ARG A 10 -14.05 11.23 -1.65
N ALA A 11 -14.73 10.46 -0.81
CA ALA A 11 -14.16 9.93 0.43
C ALA A 11 -12.92 9.06 0.16
N ILE A 12 -13.01 8.13 -0.79
CA ILE A 12 -11.87 7.28 -1.19
C ILE A 12 -10.71 8.12 -1.74
N THR A 13 -11.01 9.19 -2.47
CA THR A 13 -9.99 10.12 -2.98
C THR A 13 -9.30 10.86 -1.84
N LEU A 14 -10.07 11.38 -0.88
CA LEU A 14 -9.55 12.05 0.31
C LEU A 14 -8.69 11.11 1.16
N THR A 15 -9.15 9.88 1.39
CA THR A 15 -8.36 8.87 2.11
C THR A 15 -7.00 8.64 1.44
N LYS A 16 -6.97 8.49 0.12
CA LYS A 16 -5.70 8.34 -0.61
C LYS A 16 -4.80 9.55 -0.46
N VAL A 17 -5.34 10.77 -0.51
CA VAL A 17 -4.57 12.00 -0.30
C VAL A 17 -3.97 12.03 1.11
N ILE A 18 -4.75 11.69 2.14
CA ILE A 18 -4.26 11.58 3.52
C ILE A 18 -3.14 10.53 3.62
N CYS A 19 -3.30 9.37 2.99
CA CYS A 19 -2.25 8.35 2.92
C CYS A 19 -0.99 8.87 2.22
N MET A 20 -1.12 9.63 1.12
CA MET A 20 0.05 10.22 0.42
C MET A 20 0.84 11.15 1.35
N PHE A 21 0.16 12.03 2.09
CA PHE A 21 0.81 12.86 3.10
C PHE A 21 1.49 12.00 4.17
N GLY A 22 0.82 10.97 4.68
CA GLY A 22 1.40 10.05 5.65
C GLY A 22 2.69 9.39 5.14
N VAL A 23 2.74 8.95 3.88
CA VAL A 23 3.97 8.39 3.27
C VAL A 23 5.10 9.42 3.21
N ILE A 24 4.79 10.68 2.90
CA ILE A 24 5.79 11.77 2.91
C ILE A 24 6.38 11.92 4.32
N PHE A 25 5.53 11.94 5.36
CA PHE A 25 5.98 12.04 6.75
C PHE A 25 6.80 10.82 7.21
N ILE A 26 6.47 9.60 6.76
CA ILE A 26 7.30 8.40 7.02
C ILE A 26 8.73 8.61 6.51
N HIS A 27 8.88 9.17 5.31
CA HIS A 27 10.18 9.37 4.67
C HIS A 27 10.88 10.68 5.07
N ALA A 28 10.19 11.56 5.79
CA ALA A 28 10.80 12.74 6.38
C ALA A 28 11.74 12.38 7.55
N ALA A 29 11.76 11.11 8.00
CA ALA A 29 12.50 10.59 9.14
C ALA A 29 14.05 10.68 9.03
N ILE A 30 14.62 11.79 9.51
CA ILE A 30 16.06 12.10 9.58
C ILE A 30 16.72 11.79 10.94
N LYS A 31 15.98 11.21 11.91
CA LYS A 31 16.50 10.86 13.26
C LYS A 31 17.86 10.14 13.23
N LYS A 32 18.11 9.32 12.22
CA LYS A 32 19.38 8.58 12.06
C LYS A 32 20.61 9.50 11.87
N TYR A 33 20.40 10.75 11.48
CA TYR A 33 21.45 11.67 11.06
C TYR A 33 21.60 12.89 11.97
N THR A 34 20.82 12.99 13.04
CA THR A 34 20.86 14.13 13.95
C THR A 34 20.59 13.68 15.38
N ASP A 35 21.42 14.15 16.31
CA ASP A 35 21.13 14.02 17.73
C ASP A 35 19.98 14.96 18.11
N CYS A 36 19.09 14.48 18.96
CA CYS A 36 17.90 15.21 19.41
C CYS A 36 17.71 15.01 20.90
N SER A 37 17.11 15.99 21.58
CA SER A 37 16.68 15.78 22.96
C SER A 37 15.55 14.74 23.01
N PRO A 38 15.36 14.00 24.12
CA PRO A 38 14.31 12.99 24.22
C PRO A 38 12.90 13.51 23.89
N LEU A 39 12.62 14.78 24.22
CA LEU A 39 11.35 15.42 23.88
C LEU A 39 11.19 15.59 22.37
N VAL A 40 12.23 16.07 21.68
CA VAL A 40 12.22 16.22 20.23
C VAL A 40 12.09 14.87 19.55
N GLU A 41 12.81 13.84 20.04
CA GLU A 41 12.67 12.48 19.54
C GLU A 41 11.25 11.94 19.66
N PHE A 42 10.60 12.16 20.82
CA PHE A 42 9.22 11.73 21.02
C PHE A 42 8.27 12.38 20.01
N TYR A 43 8.33 13.71 19.85
CA TYR A 43 7.52 14.41 18.84
C TYR A 43 7.80 13.91 17.44
N TYR A 44 9.06 13.61 17.16
CA TYR A 44 9.50 13.13 15.87
C TYR A 44 8.96 11.74 15.53
N ASP A 45 9.09 10.78 16.45
CA ASP A 45 8.58 9.42 16.29
C ASP A 45 7.04 9.41 16.27
N LEU A 46 6.38 10.31 17.02
CA LEU A 46 4.94 10.50 16.95
C LEU A 46 4.49 10.88 15.53
N LEU A 47 5.13 11.87 14.91
CA LEU A 47 4.77 12.37 13.58
C LEU A 47 5.17 11.43 12.44
N THR A 48 6.34 10.81 12.52
CA THR A 48 6.95 10.07 11.40
C THR A 48 6.76 8.56 11.48
N ARG A 49 6.35 8.01 12.63
CA ARG A 49 6.11 6.57 12.82
C ARG A 49 4.71 6.26 13.31
N VAL A 50 4.28 6.87 14.41
CA VAL A 50 3.03 6.48 15.09
C VAL A 50 1.81 6.95 14.32
N LEU A 51 1.69 8.25 14.07
CA LEU A 51 0.50 8.83 13.44
C LEU A 51 0.35 8.40 11.99
N VAL A 52 1.43 8.06 11.31
CA VAL A 52 1.45 7.80 9.87
C VAL A 52 1.51 6.32 9.51
N ASN A 53 1.55 5.43 10.51
CA ASN A 53 1.61 3.97 10.28
C ASN A 53 0.41 3.45 9.44
N PHE A 54 -0.72 4.15 9.45
CA PHE A 54 -1.89 3.78 8.64
C PHE A 54 -1.69 4.03 7.13
N ALA A 55 -0.70 4.83 6.74
CA ALA A 55 -0.60 5.37 5.39
C ALA A 55 -0.42 4.28 4.32
N VAL A 56 0.59 3.42 4.50
CA VAL A 56 0.89 2.33 3.57
C VAL A 56 -0.23 1.27 3.57
N PRO A 57 -0.69 0.73 4.72
CA PRO A 57 -1.83 -0.18 4.77
C PRO A 57 -3.09 0.38 4.10
N GLY A 58 -3.43 1.64 4.38
CA GLY A 58 -4.59 2.32 3.80
C GLY A 58 -4.50 2.42 2.28
N PHE A 59 -3.31 2.71 1.74
CA PHE A 59 -3.09 2.78 0.30
C PHE A 59 -3.30 1.42 -0.39
N PHE A 60 -2.80 0.33 0.21
CA PHE A 60 -3.03 -1.04 -0.27
C PHE A 60 -4.50 -1.44 -0.21
N MET A 61 -5.18 -1.17 0.91
CA MET A 61 -6.62 -1.45 1.07
C MET A 61 -7.47 -0.70 0.04
N CYS A 62 -7.26 0.62 -0.13
CA CYS A 62 -7.98 1.40 -1.14
C CYS A 62 -7.72 0.87 -2.56
N SER A 63 -6.48 0.46 -2.85
CA SER A 63 -6.11 -0.07 -4.15
C SER A 63 -6.76 -1.43 -4.43
N GLY A 64 -6.77 -2.33 -3.45
CA GLY A 64 -7.45 -3.62 -3.52
C GLY A 64 -8.96 -3.46 -3.72
N PHE A 65 -9.60 -2.63 -2.89
CA PHE A 65 -11.03 -2.33 -2.99
C PHE A 65 -11.42 -1.86 -4.39
N LEU A 66 -10.73 -0.84 -4.92
CA LEU A 66 -11.02 -0.29 -6.25
C LEU A 66 -10.68 -1.26 -7.38
N PHE A 67 -9.67 -2.11 -7.18
CA PHE A 67 -9.30 -3.13 -8.14
C PHE A 67 -10.42 -4.16 -8.29
N PHE A 68 -10.86 -4.75 -7.19
CA PHE A 68 -11.88 -5.80 -7.16
C PHE A 68 -13.27 -5.28 -7.48
N LEU A 69 -13.60 -4.02 -7.11
CA LEU A 69 -14.89 -3.38 -7.43
C LEU A 69 -15.17 -3.41 -8.93
N ASN A 70 -14.12 -3.23 -9.72
CA ASN A 70 -14.19 -3.12 -11.17
C ASN A 70 -13.71 -4.40 -11.87
N TYR A 71 -13.50 -5.51 -11.15
CA TYR A 71 -13.01 -6.77 -11.70
C TYR A 71 -14.17 -7.63 -12.23
N LYS A 72 -14.16 -7.91 -13.53
CA LYS A 72 -15.17 -8.71 -14.25
C LYS A 72 -14.58 -9.97 -14.90
N GLY A 73 -13.50 -10.51 -14.34
CA GLY A 73 -12.75 -11.65 -14.89
C GLY A 73 -11.60 -11.25 -15.83
N PHE A 74 -11.01 -12.24 -16.49
CA PHE A 74 -9.76 -12.12 -17.26
C PHE A 74 -9.81 -11.06 -18.39
N GLY A 75 -10.95 -10.88 -19.08
CA GLY A 75 -11.08 -9.85 -20.11
C GLY A 75 -10.91 -8.42 -19.55
N SER A 76 -11.47 -8.15 -18.36
CA SER A 76 -11.30 -6.86 -17.68
C SER A 76 -9.91 -6.68 -17.06
N TYR A 77 -9.25 -7.79 -16.73
CA TYR A 77 -7.93 -7.81 -16.13
C TYR A 77 -6.86 -7.25 -17.07
N GLY A 78 -6.85 -7.67 -18.34
CA GLY A 78 -5.89 -7.17 -19.33
C GLY A 78 -5.95 -5.64 -19.49
N ASN A 79 -7.15 -5.07 -19.53
CA ASN A 79 -7.34 -3.61 -19.61
C ASN A 79 -6.83 -2.89 -18.34
N LYS A 80 -7.03 -3.48 -17.16
CA LYS A 80 -6.48 -2.96 -15.90
C LYS A 80 -4.96 -2.99 -15.89
N ILE A 81 -4.34 -4.08 -16.34
CA ILE A 81 -2.87 -4.18 -16.44
C ILE A 81 -2.32 -3.09 -17.38
N LYS A 82 -2.90 -2.92 -18.57
CA LYS A 82 -2.48 -1.86 -19.51
C LYS A 82 -2.54 -0.46 -18.90
N SER A 83 -3.60 -0.16 -18.14
CA SER A 83 -3.74 1.13 -17.44
C SER A 83 -2.69 1.29 -16.34
N ARG A 84 -2.39 0.22 -15.58
CA ARG A 84 -1.40 0.23 -14.50
C ARG A 84 0.03 0.31 -15.03
N ILE A 85 0.32 -0.27 -16.19
CA ILE A 85 1.61 -0.09 -16.86
C ILE A 85 1.84 1.40 -17.15
N ARG A 86 0.87 2.07 -17.77
CA ARG A 86 0.99 3.50 -18.11
C ARG A 86 1.01 4.41 -16.89
N GLY A 87 0.21 4.11 -15.87
CA GLY A 87 0.04 4.99 -14.70
C GLY A 87 0.97 4.71 -13.53
N LEU A 88 1.59 3.52 -13.44
CA LEU A 88 2.45 3.13 -12.31
C LEU A 88 3.81 2.62 -12.79
N PHE A 89 3.85 1.63 -13.67
CA PHE A 89 5.11 0.97 -14.07
C PHE A 89 6.05 1.90 -14.82
N ILE A 90 5.55 2.63 -15.83
CA ILE A 90 6.37 3.58 -16.59
C ILE A 90 6.89 4.71 -15.68
N PRO A 91 6.05 5.38 -14.86
CA PRO A 91 6.54 6.34 -13.87
C PRO A 91 7.57 5.74 -12.89
N TYR A 92 7.35 4.51 -12.41
CA TYR A 92 8.26 3.82 -11.50
C TYR A 92 9.66 3.66 -12.12
N LEU A 93 9.73 3.14 -13.35
CA LEU A 93 10.99 3.00 -14.07
C LEU A 93 11.66 4.35 -14.28
N PHE A 94 10.90 5.36 -14.72
CA PHE A 94 11.41 6.71 -14.95
C PHE A 94 12.04 7.31 -13.68
N TRP A 95 11.32 7.27 -12.55
CA TRP A 95 11.81 7.88 -11.30
C TRP A 95 13.03 7.16 -10.73
N ILE A 96 13.09 5.83 -10.84
CA ILE A 96 14.29 5.08 -10.41
C ILE A 96 15.47 5.41 -11.32
N SER A 97 15.27 5.35 -12.64
CA SER A 97 16.32 5.68 -13.62
C SER A 97 16.86 7.09 -13.41
N LEU A 98 15.96 8.06 -13.23
CA LEU A 98 16.32 9.45 -12.96
C LEU A 98 17.09 9.58 -11.65
N SER A 99 16.68 8.86 -10.59
CA SER A 99 17.38 8.89 -9.31
C SER A 99 18.80 8.35 -9.43
N ILE A 100 18.97 7.22 -10.12
CA ILE A 100 20.30 6.64 -10.39
C ILE A 100 21.15 7.65 -11.17
N PHE A 101 20.61 8.23 -12.24
CA PHE A 101 21.31 9.21 -13.06
C PHE A 101 21.74 10.45 -12.26
N VAL A 102 20.84 11.02 -11.45
CA VAL A 102 21.13 12.19 -10.60
C VAL A 102 22.21 11.83 -9.57
N THR A 103 22.10 10.67 -8.92
CA THR A 103 23.12 10.24 -7.96
C THR A 103 24.48 10.02 -8.64
N TRP A 104 24.51 9.42 -9.83
CA TRP A 104 25.74 9.25 -10.61
C TRP A 104 26.38 10.59 -10.96
N PHE A 105 25.56 11.53 -11.44
CA PHE A 105 26.02 12.89 -11.76
C PHE A 105 26.63 13.58 -10.53
N ILE A 106 26.01 13.46 -9.36
CA ILE A 106 26.55 14.04 -8.12
C ILE A 106 27.85 13.35 -7.70
N GLN A 107 27.91 12.02 -7.77
CA GLN A 107 29.09 11.25 -7.34
C GLN A 107 30.31 11.54 -8.23
N ASP A 108 30.16 11.35 -9.54
CA ASP A 108 31.30 11.30 -10.45
C ASP A 108 31.54 12.63 -11.18
N VAL A 109 30.49 13.36 -11.56
CA VAL A 109 30.65 14.63 -12.31
C VAL A 109 30.95 15.79 -11.36
N LEU A 110 30.27 15.86 -10.21
CA LEU A 110 30.55 16.88 -9.19
C LEU A 110 31.69 16.48 -8.24
N GLY A 111 32.21 15.25 -8.34
CA GLY A 111 33.31 14.75 -7.51
C GLY A 111 32.94 14.54 -6.04
N LEU A 112 31.64 14.38 -5.73
CA LEU A 112 31.13 14.21 -4.36
C LEU A 112 30.96 12.75 -3.97
N ALA A 113 31.60 11.81 -4.66
CA ALA A 113 31.53 10.37 -4.36
C ALA A 113 31.84 10.02 -2.90
N SER A 114 32.73 10.77 -2.24
CA SER A 114 33.08 10.59 -0.81
C SER A 114 31.88 10.77 0.14
N MET A 115 30.83 11.46 -0.28
CA MET A 115 29.60 11.64 0.50
C MET A 115 28.64 10.43 0.43
N PHE A 116 28.85 9.50 -0.50
CA PHE A 116 27.90 8.42 -0.81
C PHE A 116 28.36 7.02 -0.36
N GLY A 117 29.48 6.89 0.36
CA GLY A 117 29.98 5.63 0.90
C GLY A 117 29.36 5.19 2.24
N ALA A 118 28.31 5.86 2.71
CA ALA A 118 27.63 5.51 3.96
C ALA A 118 26.60 4.39 3.74
N GLY A 119 26.88 3.21 4.30
CA GLY A 119 26.10 1.99 4.09
C GLY A 119 26.69 1.14 2.96
N ASN A 120 26.54 -0.19 3.04
CA ASN A 120 27.24 -1.17 2.20
C ASN A 120 26.89 -1.16 0.69
N MET A 121 26.42 -0.04 0.13
CA MET A 121 26.14 0.11 -1.30
C MET A 121 27.40 0.53 -2.05
N LYS A 122 27.59 -0.07 -3.23
CA LYS A 122 28.64 0.32 -4.17
C LYS A 122 28.40 1.75 -4.70
N LEU A 123 29.46 2.41 -5.15
CA LEU A 123 29.32 3.62 -5.97
C LEU A 123 28.71 3.27 -7.32
N ILE A 124 28.05 4.22 -7.98
CA ILE A 124 27.31 3.90 -9.21
C ILE A 124 28.25 3.52 -10.37
N HIS A 125 29.46 4.08 -10.43
CA HIS A 125 30.44 3.67 -11.45
C HIS A 125 30.90 2.21 -11.28
N ASP A 126 30.74 1.63 -10.09
CA ASP A 126 31.07 0.23 -9.78
C ASP A 126 29.89 -0.72 -10.00
N PHE A 127 28.73 -0.23 -10.47
CA PHE A 127 27.57 -1.07 -10.73
C PHE A 127 27.79 -1.97 -11.95
N ASP A 128 27.54 -3.26 -11.78
CA ASP A 128 27.40 -4.19 -12.90
C ASP A 128 25.96 -4.21 -13.44
N THR A 129 25.73 -4.98 -14.51
CA THR A 129 24.39 -5.11 -15.11
C THR A 129 23.37 -5.68 -14.10
N TYR A 130 23.80 -6.53 -13.18
CA TYR A 130 22.93 -7.12 -12.17
C TYR A 130 22.54 -6.08 -11.11
N ASP A 131 23.47 -5.24 -10.65
CA ASP A 131 23.19 -4.11 -9.74
C ASP A 131 22.16 -3.13 -10.35
N PHE A 132 22.25 -2.86 -11.65
CA PHE A 132 21.23 -2.06 -12.36
C PHE A 132 19.86 -2.74 -12.38
N LEU A 133 19.79 -4.07 -12.57
CA LEU A 133 18.51 -4.80 -12.49
C LEU A 133 17.94 -4.77 -11.06
N LEU A 134 18.78 -5.02 -10.06
CA LEU A 134 18.41 -4.97 -8.64
C LEU A 134 17.95 -3.57 -8.23
N SER A 135 18.45 -2.51 -8.88
CA SER A 135 18.04 -1.12 -8.60
C SER A 135 16.53 -0.91 -8.76
N TYR A 136 15.87 -1.69 -9.63
CA TYR A 136 14.42 -1.66 -9.81
C TYR A 136 13.66 -2.67 -8.95
N TRP A 137 14.36 -3.50 -8.18
CA TRP A 137 13.75 -4.53 -7.36
C TRP A 137 14.13 -4.38 -5.89
N ASN A 138 15.36 -4.72 -5.50
CA ASN A 138 15.73 -4.95 -4.09
C ASN A 138 17.21 -4.60 -3.75
N LEU A 139 17.86 -3.71 -4.51
CA LEU A 139 19.28 -3.38 -4.37
C LEU A 139 19.77 -3.04 -2.96
N ARG A 140 19.01 -2.26 -2.17
CA ARG A 140 19.55 -1.66 -0.93
C ARG A 140 19.95 -2.68 0.14
N ASP A 141 18.96 -3.36 0.70
CA ASP A 141 19.15 -4.34 1.78
C ASP A 141 18.47 -5.68 1.43
N GLY A 142 18.34 -5.96 0.13
CA GLY A 142 17.49 -7.04 -0.36
C GLY A 142 15.99 -6.75 -0.17
N THR A 143 15.59 -5.56 0.26
CA THR A 143 14.17 -5.27 0.57
C THR A 143 13.53 -4.23 -0.34
N SER A 144 14.31 -3.29 -0.86
CA SER A 144 13.80 -2.08 -1.52
C SER A 144 14.58 -1.72 -2.78
N PRO A 145 13.94 -1.12 -3.79
CA PRO A 145 14.64 -0.58 -4.95
C PRO A 145 15.59 0.57 -4.55
N PHE A 146 16.42 1.01 -5.49
CA PHE A 146 17.38 2.10 -5.32
C PHE A 146 16.71 3.35 -4.73
N LEU A 147 15.60 3.79 -5.35
CA LEU A 147 14.71 4.78 -4.75
C LEU A 147 13.76 4.09 -3.76
N SER A 148 14.22 3.96 -2.51
CA SER A 148 13.52 3.15 -1.50
C SER A 148 12.07 3.56 -1.28
N THR A 149 11.73 4.84 -1.44
CA THR A 149 10.36 5.34 -1.23
C THR A 149 9.33 4.69 -2.16
N LEU A 150 9.76 4.11 -3.28
CA LEU A 150 8.88 3.45 -4.25
C LEU A 150 8.69 1.94 -4.01
N TRP A 151 9.21 1.38 -2.92
CA TRP A 151 9.05 -0.05 -2.58
C TRP A 151 7.58 -0.49 -2.58
N PHE A 152 6.69 0.33 -2.00
CA PHE A 152 5.27 -0.01 -1.90
C PHE A 152 4.59 -0.02 -3.27
N LEU A 153 5.10 0.75 -4.24
CA LEU A 153 4.57 0.78 -5.60
C LEU A 153 4.94 -0.50 -6.36
N ARG A 154 6.16 -1.01 -6.17
CA ARG A 154 6.59 -2.34 -6.64
C ARG A 154 5.67 -3.43 -6.07
N ASP A 155 5.46 -3.43 -4.76
CA ASP A 155 4.61 -4.42 -4.09
C ASP A 155 3.16 -4.34 -4.57
N LEU A 156 2.66 -3.12 -4.83
CA LEU A 156 1.33 -2.92 -5.39
C LEU A 156 1.22 -3.48 -6.82
N MET A 157 2.25 -3.32 -7.65
CA MET A 157 2.28 -3.92 -8.99
C MET A 157 2.22 -5.46 -8.91
N VAL A 158 2.96 -6.06 -7.98
CA VAL A 158 2.88 -7.51 -7.74
C VAL A 158 1.51 -7.93 -7.23
N CYS A 159 0.91 -7.19 -6.29
CA CYS A 159 -0.44 -7.47 -5.81
C CYS A 159 -1.47 -7.44 -6.96
N VAL A 160 -1.33 -6.48 -7.88
CA VAL A 160 -2.16 -6.40 -9.09
C VAL A 160 -1.94 -7.60 -10.02
N LEU A 161 -0.71 -8.08 -10.16
CA LEU A 161 -0.41 -9.30 -10.92
C LEU A 161 -1.04 -10.55 -10.27
N LEU A 162 -0.95 -10.66 -8.95
CA LEU A 162 -1.53 -11.75 -8.15
C LEU A 162 -3.06 -11.65 -8.00
N ALA A 163 -3.65 -10.50 -8.33
CA ALA A 163 -5.06 -10.23 -8.05
C ALA A 163 -6.06 -11.26 -8.61
N PRO A 164 -5.88 -11.90 -9.78
CA PRO A 164 -6.76 -12.98 -10.23
C PRO A 164 -6.75 -14.19 -9.29
N ILE A 165 -5.58 -14.55 -8.75
CA ILE A 165 -5.41 -15.65 -7.79
C ILE A 165 -6.05 -15.25 -6.45
N LEU A 166 -5.73 -14.04 -5.96
CA LEU A 166 -6.33 -13.50 -4.73
C LEU A 166 -7.86 -13.46 -4.84
N TYR A 167 -8.40 -13.09 -6.00
CA TYR A 167 -9.83 -13.06 -6.25
C TYR A 167 -10.49 -14.44 -6.14
N GLN A 168 -9.83 -15.48 -6.65
CA GLN A 168 -10.33 -16.86 -6.53
C GLN A 168 -10.34 -17.31 -5.06
N VAL A 169 -9.25 -17.04 -4.33
CA VAL A 169 -9.13 -17.39 -2.91
C VAL A 169 -10.19 -16.68 -2.07
N LEU A 170 -10.42 -15.38 -2.29
CA LEU A 170 -11.39 -14.59 -1.55
C LEU A 170 -12.86 -15.01 -1.77
N ARG A 171 -13.15 -15.83 -2.79
CA ARG A 171 -14.50 -16.37 -3.03
C ARG A 171 -14.76 -17.68 -2.29
N LEU A 172 -13.72 -18.34 -1.79
CA LEU A 172 -13.84 -19.62 -1.10
C LEU A 172 -14.12 -19.35 0.37
N ASP A 173 -15.39 -19.40 0.79
CA ASP A 173 -15.87 -18.97 2.12
C ASP A 173 -14.93 -19.35 3.29
N LYS A 174 -14.81 -20.65 3.62
CA LYS A 174 -13.96 -21.12 4.74
C LYS A 174 -12.45 -21.04 4.46
N VAL A 175 -12.04 -21.16 3.19
CA VAL A 175 -10.62 -21.15 2.81
C VAL A 175 -10.07 -19.74 2.85
N SER A 176 -10.88 -18.73 2.51
CA SER A 176 -10.51 -17.32 2.53
C SER A 176 -10.11 -16.86 3.93
N ALA A 177 -10.85 -17.26 4.96
CA ALA A 177 -10.53 -16.97 6.35
C ALA A 177 -9.19 -17.59 6.78
N LEU A 178 -8.94 -18.84 6.40
CA LEU A 178 -7.68 -19.53 6.68
C LEU A 178 -6.50 -18.88 5.95
N VAL A 179 -6.66 -18.52 4.67
CA VAL A 179 -5.59 -17.83 3.92
C VAL A 179 -5.30 -16.44 4.50
N ILE A 180 -6.33 -15.69 4.91
CA ILE A 180 -6.14 -14.40 5.58
C ILE A 180 -5.39 -14.58 6.89
N LEU A 181 -5.73 -15.60 7.70
CA LEU A 181 -5.03 -15.91 8.94
C LEU A 181 -3.55 -16.25 8.70
N VAL A 182 -3.26 -17.02 7.65
CA VAL A 182 -1.89 -17.31 7.21
C VAL A 182 -1.17 -16.01 6.82
N PHE A 183 -1.79 -15.13 6.04
CA PHE A 183 -1.18 -13.84 5.67
C PHE A 183 -0.92 -12.94 6.89
N ILE A 184 -1.80 -12.96 7.89
CA ILE A 184 -1.58 -12.26 9.17
C ILE A 184 -0.37 -12.85 9.88
N ALA A 185 -0.30 -14.17 10.03
CA ALA A 185 0.82 -14.85 10.69
C ALA A 185 2.15 -14.53 9.98
N LEU A 186 2.20 -14.63 8.66
CA LEU A 186 3.39 -14.32 7.86
C LEU A 186 3.78 -12.83 7.97
N THR A 187 2.82 -11.93 8.11
CA THR A 187 3.05 -10.50 8.33
C THR A 187 3.66 -10.23 9.69
N ILE A 188 3.13 -10.86 10.75
CA ILE A 188 3.66 -10.74 12.13
C ILE A 188 5.09 -11.27 12.19
N LEU A 189 5.38 -12.36 11.48
CA LEU A 189 6.72 -12.95 11.38
C LEU A 189 7.69 -12.13 10.50
N GLY A 190 7.23 -11.05 9.87
CA GLY A 190 8.07 -10.20 9.02
C GLY A 190 8.55 -10.91 7.74
N ILE A 191 7.86 -11.96 7.31
CA ILE A 191 8.25 -12.74 6.13
C ILE A 191 7.98 -11.92 4.87
N SER A 192 8.89 -12.00 3.90
CA SER A 192 8.70 -11.49 2.55
C SER A 192 8.79 -12.61 1.53
N LEU A 193 7.96 -12.57 0.48
CA LEU A 193 8.02 -13.51 -0.63
C LEU A 193 8.66 -12.80 -1.81
N VAL A 194 9.83 -13.27 -2.25
CA VAL A 194 10.57 -12.63 -3.35
C VAL A 194 10.76 -11.12 -3.08
N ASN A 195 11.06 -10.78 -1.83
CA ASN A 195 11.25 -9.41 -1.32
C ASN A 195 10.00 -8.51 -1.38
N ILE A 196 8.81 -9.09 -1.58
CA ILE A 196 7.51 -8.44 -1.45
C ILE A 196 6.99 -8.64 -0.02
N ALA A 197 6.58 -7.56 0.63
CA ALA A 197 6.09 -7.63 2.00
C ALA A 197 4.74 -8.37 2.06
N MET A 198 4.63 -9.34 2.97
CA MET A 198 3.36 -10.05 3.19
C MET A 198 2.25 -9.10 3.67
N SER A 199 2.62 -8.03 4.36
CA SER A 199 1.70 -6.96 4.77
C SER A 199 1.03 -6.32 3.55
N SER A 200 1.74 -6.10 2.45
CA SER A 200 1.18 -5.55 1.21
C SER A 200 0.09 -6.44 0.62
N ILE A 201 0.36 -7.75 0.55
CA ILE A 201 -0.60 -8.76 0.04
C ILE A 201 -1.83 -8.83 0.97
N LEU A 202 -1.59 -8.85 2.29
CA LEU A 202 -2.65 -8.86 3.31
C LEU A 202 -3.57 -7.64 3.15
N TYR A 203 -3.02 -6.42 3.19
CA TYR A 203 -3.82 -5.19 3.13
C TYR A 203 -4.52 -5.01 1.78
N PHE A 204 -3.90 -5.43 0.68
CA PHE A 204 -4.57 -5.44 -0.62
C PHE A 204 -5.76 -6.40 -0.62
N SER A 205 -5.59 -7.59 -0.04
CA SER A 205 -6.66 -8.60 0.07
C SER A 205 -7.79 -8.14 1.01
N MET A 206 -7.47 -7.46 2.11
CA MET A 206 -8.45 -6.82 3.00
C MET A 206 -9.31 -5.80 2.25
N GLY A 207 -8.77 -5.09 1.27
CA GLY A 207 -9.55 -4.24 0.37
C GLY A 207 -10.66 -5.00 -0.39
N GLY A 208 -10.39 -6.25 -0.79
CA GLY A 208 -11.38 -7.14 -1.40
C GLY A 208 -12.43 -7.64 -0.40
N VAL A 209 -12.02 -7.94 0.83
CA VAL A 209 -12.95 -8.29 1.93
C VAL A 209 -13.87 -7.11 2.25
N LEU A 210 -13.34 -5.89 2.33
CA LEU A 210 -14.12 -4.66 2.53
C LEU A 210 -15.18 -4.47 1.43
N LEU A 211 -14.84 -4.76 0.18
CA LEU A 211 -15.80 -4.74 -0.92
C LEU A 211 -16.90 -5.79 -0.75
N TYR A 212 -16.55 -7.00 -0.32
CA TYR A 212 -17.53 -8.05 -0.06
C TYR A 212 -18.52 -7.62 1.03
N ILE A 213 -18.01 -7.12 2.16
CA ILE A 213 -18.81 -6.59 3.28
C ILE A 213 -19.71 -5.43 2.81
N TRP A 214 -19.15 -4.48 2.06
CA TRP A 214 -19.88 -3.33 1.54
C TRP A 214 -21.04 -3.74 0.62
N ASN A 215 -20.82 -4.72 -0.27
CA ASN A 215 -21.87 -5.25 -1.13
C ASN A 215 -22.99 -5.95 -0.34
N GLN A 216 -22.66 -6.66 0.75
CA GLN A 216 -23.67 -7.32 1.59
C GLN A 216 -24.50 -6.28 2.37
N ALA A 217 -23.86 -5.25 2.92
CA ALA A 217 -24.55 -4.18 3.63
C ALA A 217 -25.56 -3.43 2.74
N PHE A 218 -25.30 -3.31 1.44
CA PHE A 218 -26.22 -2.70 0.48
C PHE A 218 -27.37 -3.63 0.05
N ARG A 219 -27.20 -4.94 0.17
CA ARG A 219 -28.22 -5.96 -0.18
C ARG A 219 -29.19 -6.25 0.97
N MET A 220 -28.88 -5.81 2.19
CA MET A 220 -29.63 -6.13 3.38
C MET A 220 -30.52 -4.95 3.83
N ASP A 221 -31.74 -5.27 4.28
CA ASP A 221 -32.62 -4.30 4.95
C ASP A 221 -31.99 -3.86 6.30
N LYS A 222 -32.24 -2.60 6.72
CA LYS A 222 -31.59 -1.94 7.87
C LYS A 222 -31.59 -2.79 9.14
N LYS A 223 -32.64 -3.57 9.38
CA LYS A 223 -32.77 -4.46 10.56
C LYS A 223 -31.83 -5.67 10.51
N GLN A 224 -31.69 -6.30 9.34
CA GLN A 224 -30.82 -7.46 9.18
C GLN A 224 -29.35 -7.06 9.19
N THR A 225 -29.01 -5.87 8.67
CA THR A 225 -27.65 -5.34 8.70
C THR A 225 -27.13 -5.25 10.13
N VAL A 226 -27.96 -4.82 11.10
CA VAL A 226 -27.59 -4.76 12.53
C VAL A 226 -27.37 -6.15 13.13
N ILE A 227 -28.20 -7.14 12.78
CA ILE A 227 -28.10 -8.51 13.31
C ILE A 227 -26.88 -9.25 12.74
N SER A 228 -26.60 -9.11 11.44
CA SER A 228 -25.37 -9.65 10.85
C SER A 228 -24.11 -8.89 11.29
N PHE A 229 -24.23 -7.61 11.64
CA PHE A 229 -23.15 -6.85 12.27
C PHE A 229 -22.81 -7.41 13.64
N TRP A 230 -23.83 -7.78 14.45
CA TRP A 230 -23.66 -8.39 15.77
C TRP A 230 -23.04 -9.79 15.70
N ASN A 231 -23.42 -10.58 14.70
CA ASN A 231 -22.86 -11.92 14.50
C ASN A 231 -21.48 -11.90 13.80
N GLY A 232 -21.10 -10.77 13.20
CA GLY A 232 -19.78 -10.54 12.58
C GLY A 232 -18.75 -9.88 13.48
N ILE A 233 -19.00 -9.74 14.80
CA ILE A 233 -18.10 -9.11 15.79
C ILE A 233 -16.89 -10.02 16.14
N HIS A 234 -16.27 -10.64 15.14
CA HIS A 234 -14.92 -11.18 15.27
C HIS A 234 -14.16 -10.86 13.98
N PHE A 235 -13.24 -9.90 14.12
CA PHE A 235 -12.19 -9.41 13.19
C PHE A 235 -12.29 -7.91 12.78
N ASP A 236 -11.86 -7.05 13.73
CA ASP A 236 -10.80 -6.05 13.50
C ASP A 236 -11.03 -4.67 12.84
N HIS A 237 -12.22 -4.06 12.83
CA HIS A 237 -12.37 -2.70 12.28
C HIS A 237 -13.15 -1.68 13.12
N LEU A 238 -12.51 -1.19 14.19
CA LEU A 238 -12.96 -0.02 14.97
C LEU A 238 -12.53 1.34 14.35
N LEU A 239 -11.48 1.38 13.53
CA LEU A 239 -10.93 2.66 13.05
C LEU A 239 -11.72 3.32 11.90
N PHE A 240 -12.45 2.53 11.09
CA PHE A 240 -13.16 3.06 9.92
C PHE A 240 -14.57 3.60 10.28
N PHE A 241 -15.21 3.05 11.33
CA PHE A 241 -16.57 3.44 11.72
C PHE A 241 -16.62 4.73 12.55
N CYS A 242 -15.56 5.06 13.31
CA CYS A 242 -15.46 6.35 14.00
C CYS A 242 -15.43 7.55 13.02
N LEU A 243 -14.92 7.34 11.80
CA LEU A 243 -14.88 8.38 10.77
C LEU A 243 -16.16 8.39 9.89
N TYR A 244 -16.73 7.22 9.59
CA TYR A 244 -17.93 7.13 8.74
C TYR A 244 -19.22 7.62 9.43
N ARG A 245 -19.39 7.33 10.74
CA ARG A 245 -20.61 7.71 11.47
C ARG A 245 -20.75 9.22 11.70
N ARG A 246 -19.68 10.01 11.51
CA ARG A 246 -19.67 11.46 11.77
C ARG A 246 -20.15 12.32 10.59
N TYR A 247 -20.21 11.79 9.37
CA TYR A 247 -20.44 12.60 8.16
C TYR A 247 -21.75 12.31 7.39
N VAL A 248 -22.49 11.24 7.71
CA VAL A 248 -23.77 10.97 7.05
C VAL A 248 -24.91 11.10 8.06
N ARG A 249 -25.43 12.33 8.22
CA ARG A 249 -26.76 12.50 8.82
C ARG A 249 -27.79 11.96 7.83
N PRO A 250 -28.67 11.03 8.22
CA PRO A 250 -29.74 10.56 7.36
C PRO A 250 -30.70 11.72 7.08
N ARG A 251 -30.86 12.09 5.79
CA ARG A 251 -32.04 12.84 5.36
C ARG A 251 -33.23 11.90 5.48
N ILE A 252 -34.06 12.16 6.47
CA ILE A 252 -35.40 11.60 6.58
C ILE A 252 -36.20 12.28 5.47
N TYR A 253 -36.57 11.52 4.44
CA TYR A 253 -37.66 11.92 3.55
C TYR A 253 -38.94 11.35 4.17
N VAL A 254 -39.77 12.24 4.71
CA VAL A 254 -41.23 12.10 4.67
C VAL A 254 -41.67 12.61 3.31
#